data_AF-A0A7K3FVJ8-F1
#
_entry.id   AF-A0A7K3FVJ8-F1
#
_cell.length_a   1.000
_cell.length_b   1.000
_cell.length_c   1.000
_cell.angle_alpha   90.00
_cell.angle_beta   90.00
_cell.angle_gamma   90.00
#
_symmetry.space_group_name_H-M   'P 1'
#
loop_
_entity.id
_entity.type
_entity.pdbx_description
1 polymer ?
#
loop_
_entity_poly.entity_id
_entity_poly.type
_entity_poly.pdbx_seq_one_letter_code
_entity_poly.pdbx_strand_id
1 'polypeptide(L)' 'MGNTHQDPEAFASLLHDVETKLFEALPDESWVYPGHGKDTTLGDERPHLAEWRERGW' A
#
# COMPACT_ATOMS: atom_id res chain seq x y z
N MET A 1 4.79 -9.59 -12.88
CA MET A 1 4.36 -8.23 -13.22
C MET A 1 2.97 -8.05 -12.65
N GLY A 2 2.73 -6.96 -11.89
CA GLY A 2 1.58 -6.80 -11.00
C GLY A 2 0.20 -6.80 -11.69
N ASN A 3 -0.86 -6.90 -10.89
CA ASN A 3 -2.26 -7.05 -11.34
C ASN A 3 -2.83 -5.83 -12.08
N THR A 4 -2.07 -4.74 -12.19
CA THR A 4 -2.48 -3.49 -12.86
C THR A 4 -2.17 -3.48 -14.36
N HIS A 5 -1.48 -4.48 -14.91
CA HIS A 5 -1.18 -4.57 -16.35
C HIS A 5 -0.54 -3.31 -16.96
N GLN A 6 0.23 -2.55 -16.16
CA GLN A 6 0.81 -1.25 -16.53
C GLN A 6 -0.22 -0.13 -16.80
N ASP A 7 -1.46 -0.29 -16.34
CA ASP A 7 -2.50 0.74 -16.36
C ASP A 7 -2.35 1.67 -15.14
N PRO A 8 -2.02 2.97 -15.34
CA PRO A 8 -1.87 3.93 -14.25
C PRO A 8 -3.17 4.20 -13.49
N GLU A 9 -4.33 4.15 -14.16
CA GLU A 9 -5.63 4.38 -13.51
C GLU A 9 -5.99 3.21 -12.60
N ALA A 10 -5.69 1.98 -13.05
CA ALA A 10 -5.85 0.78 -12.23
C ALA A 10 -4.95 0.80 -10.99
N PHE A 11 -3.69 1.24 -11.14
CA PHE A 11 -2.79 1.41 -10.00
C PHE A 11 -3.31 2.47 -9.02
N ALA A 12 -3.69 3.64 -9.51
CA ALA A 12 -4.24 4.71 -8.67
C ALA A 12 -5.48 4.25 -7.89
N SER A 13 -6.37 3.49 -8.54
CA SER A 13 -7.56 2.91 -7.90
C SER A 13 -7.20 1.91 -6.81
N LEU A 14 -6.23 1.01 -7.06
CA LEU A 14 -5.77 0.05 -6.05
C LEU A 14 -5.09 0.75 -4.86
N LEU A 15 -4.26 1.76 -5.12
CA LEU A 15 -3.60 2.50 -4.05
C LEU A 15 -4.62 3.27 -3.20
N HIS A 16 -5.64 3.87 -3.83
CA HIS A 16 -6.74 4.50 -3.11
C HIS A 16 -7.51 3.51 -2.22
N ASP A 17 -7.77 2.30 -2.73
CA ASP A 17 -8.41 1.24 -1.96
C ASP A 17 -7.54 0.79 -0.77
N VAL A 18 -6.22 0.69 -0.95
CA VAL A 18 -5.28 0.37 0.13
C VAL A 18 -5.31 1.44 1.21
N GLU A 19 -5.27 2.73 0.83
CA GLU A 19 -5.34 3.84 1.78
C GLU A 19 -6.65 3.82 2.58
N THR A 20 -7.79 3.77 1.90
CA THR A 20 -9.11 3.88 2.54
C THR A 20 -9.52 2.64 3.31
N LYS A 21 -9.20 1.43 2.82
CA LYS A 21 -9.64 0.18 3.44
C LYS A 21 -8.67 -0.35 4.49
N LEU A 22 -7.41 0.05 4.44
CA LEU A 22 -6.39 -0.41 5.40
C LEU A 22 -5.91 0.75 6.27
N PHE A 23 -5.30 1.79 5.68
CA PHE A 23 -4.65 2.85 6.46
C PHE A 23 -5.64 3.79 7.17
N GLU A 24 -6.84 4.01 6.64
CA GLU A 24 -7.87 4.79 7.34
C GLU A 24 -8.69 3.94 8.32
N ALA A 25 -8.82 2.64 8.06
CA ALA A 25 -9.67 1.75 8.84
C ALA A 25 -8.96 1.08 10.03
N LEU A 26 -7.64 0.91 9.96
CA LEU A 26 -6.84 0.18 10.94
C LEU A 26 -5.81 1.11 11.62
N PRO A 27 -5.51 0.88 12.92
CA PRO A 27 -4.50 1.66 13.63
C PRO A 27 -3.09 1.37 13.11
N ASP A 28 -2.18 2.34 13.28
CA ASP A 28 -0.77 2.24 12.85
C ASP A 28 -0.02 1.05 13.48
N GLU A 29 -0.45 0.61 14.66
CA GLU A 29 0.11 -0.55 15.38
C GLU A 29 -0.26 -1.91 14.73
N SER A 30 -1.08 -1.89 13.68
CA SER A 30 -1.51 -3.11 12.97
C SER A 30 -0.34 -3.76 12.24
N TRP A 31 -0.16 -5.05 12.47
CA TRP A 31 0.88 -5.84 11.83
C TRP A 31 0.54 -6.21 10.39
N VAL A 32 1.57 -6.17 9.54
CA VAL A 32 1.56 -6.64 8.16
C VAL A 32 2.55 -7.78 8.03
N TYR A 33 2.06 -8.94 7.57
CA TYR A 33 2.85 -10.15 7.39
C TYR A 33 2.97 -10.47 5.88
N PRO A 34 4.00 -9.95 5.19
CA PRO A 34 4.13 -10.04 3.73
C PRO A 34 4.47 -11.45 3.20
N GLY A 35 4.67 -12.44 4.08
CA GLY A 35 5.03 -13.81 3.71
C GLY A 35 6.48 -13.97 3.23
N HIS A 36 7.15 -12.90 2.84
CA HIS A 36 8.58 -12.82 2.57
C HIS A 36 9.18 -11.53 3.15
N GLY A 37 10.47 -11.54 3.51
CA GLY A 37 11.10 -10.37 4.14
C GLY A 37 10.75 -10.26 5.62
N LYS A 38 10.86 -9.03 6.16
CA LYS A 38 10.54 -8.76 7.56
C LYS A 38 9.09 -8.35 7.70
N ASP A 39 8.50 -8.74 8.84
CA ASP A 39 7.22 -8.20 9.27
C ASP A 39 7.35 -6.69 9.51
N THR A 40 6.26 -5.98 9.29
CA THR A 40 6.19 -4.51 9.40
C THR A 40 4.86 -4.12 10.03
N THR A 41 4.65 -2.84 10.29
CA THR A 41 3.37 -2.29 10.75
C THR A 41 2.81 -1.28 9.75
N LEU A 42 1.51 -1.01 9.79
CA LEU A 42 0.93 0.05 8.97
C LEU A 42 1.56 1.41 9.28
N GLY A 43 1.94 1.67 10.54
CA GLY A 43 2.63 2.90 10.93
C GLY A 43 4.00 3.04 10.27
N ASP A 44 4.77 1.95 10.19
CA ASP A 44 6.08 1.94 9.55
C ASP A 44 5.97 2.16 8.02
N GLU A 45 4.90 1.64 7.39
CA GLU A 45 4.69 1.75 5.95
C GLU A 45 4.03 3.08 5.51
N ARG A 46 3.27 3.75 6.39
CA ARG A 46 2.49 4.96 6.06
C ARG A 46 3.31 6.08 5.40
N PRO A 47 4.55 6.40 5.82
CA PRO A 47 5.36 7.44 5.17
C PRO A 47 5.66 7.15 3.70
N HIS A 48 5.57 5.90 3.26
CA HIS A 48 5.90 5.49 1.89
C HIS A 48 4.75 5.66 0.90
N LEU A 49 3.51 5.94 1.36
CA LEU A 49 2.34 6.11 0.49
C LEU A 49 2.54 7.20 -0.57
N ALA A 50 3.17 8.32 -0.20
CA ALA A 50 3.47 9.41 -1.13
C ALA A 50 4.44 8.95 -2.23
N GLU A 51 5.50 8.24 -1.83
CA GLU A 51 6.49 7.68 -2.75
C GLU A 51 5.84 6.68 -3.72
N TRP A 52 4.99 5.78 -3.23
CA TRP A 52 4.30 4.80 -4.06
C TRP A 52 3.36 5.45 -5.08
N ARG A 53 2.67 6.53 -4.69
CA ARG A 53 1.80 7.31 -5.58
C ARG A 53 2.60 8.00 -6.69
N GLU A 54 3.75 8.59 -6.37
CA GLU A 54 4.63 9.23 -7.37
C GLU A 54 5.27 8.21 -8.32
N ARG A 55 5.55 7.01 -7.81
CA ARG A 55 6.17 5.92 -8.54
C ARG A 55 5.20 5.29 -9.55
N GLY A 56 4.02 4.86 -9.11
CA GLY A 56 2.96 4.40 -10.03
C GLY A 56 3.09 2.96 -10.57
N TRP A 57 3.66 2.00 -9.84
CA TRP A 57 3.90 0.63 -10.34
C TRP A 57 3.58 -0.52 -9.37
#